data_AF-A0A2V6AFV7-F1
#
_entry.id   AF-A0A2V6AFV7-F1
#
_cell.length_a   1.000
_cell.length_b   1.000
_cell.length_c   1.000
_cell.angle_alpha   90.00
_cell.angle_beta   90.00
_cell.angle_gamma   90.00
#
_symmetry.space_group_name_H-M   'P 1'
#
loop_
_entity.id
_entity.type
_entity.pdbx_description
1 polymer ?
#
loop_
_entity_poly.entity_id
_entity_poly.type
_entity_poly.pdbx_seq_one_letter_code
_entity_poly.pdbx_strand_id
1 'polypeptide(L)'
;MALLFIPAVAVELKLYSREWCSWCIDAKEYLTQKGYRFNIIDVGRDRQAYAEMKRLSEQTYVPTFVAGDRVLANFDTDQLEKFLNEHQINP
;
A
#
# COMPACT_ATOMS: atom_id res chain seq x y z
N MET A 1 -23.29 -28.54 -7.37
CA MET A 1 -21.89 -28.23 -7.71
C MET A 1 -21.56 -26.94 -6.96
N ALA A 2 -20.78 -27.05 -5.89
CA ALA A 2 -20.65 -26.01 -4.88
C ALA A 2 -20.08 -24.72 -5.49
N LEU A 3 -20.86 -23.64 -5.37
CA LEU A 3 -20.36 -22.29 -5.54
C LEU A 3 -19.28 -22.08 -4.48
N LEU A 4 -18.02 -22.05 -4.89
CA LEU A 4 -16.93 -21.51 -4.08
C LEU A 4 -17.20 -20.01 -3.95
N PHE A 5 -18.07 -19.64 -3.02
CA PHE A 5 -18.03 -18.32 -2.40
C PHE A 5 -16.70 -18.24 -1.65
N ILE A 6 -15.64 -17.87 -2.36
CA ILE A 6 -14.41 -17.42 -1.76
C ILE A 6 -14.82 -16.25 -0.86
N PRO A 7 -14.56 -16.30 0.46
CA PRO A 7 -14.88 -15.17 1.30
C PRO A 7 -14.09 -13.98 0.73
N ALA A 8 -14.77 -12.86 0.54
CA ALA A 8 -14.12 -11.57 0.32
C ALA A 8 -13.32 -11.24 1.58
N VAL A 9 -12.17 -11.90 1.75
CA VAL A 9 -11.20 -11.51 2.75
C VAL A 9 -10.72 -10.15 2.26
N ALA A 10 -11.29 -9.10 2.83
CA ALA A 10 -10.94 -7.73 2.47
C ALA A 10 -9.43 -7.60 2.67
N VAL A 11 -8.70 -7.47 1.56
CA VAL A 11 -7.25 -7.30 1.59
C VAL A 11 -6.99 -5.97 2.27
N GLU A 12 -6.33 -6.00 3.42
CA GLU A 12 -5.96 -4.77 4.11
C GLU A 12 -4.89 -4.05 3.28
N LEU A 13 -5.18 -2.81 2.89
CA LEU A 13 -4.28 -1.95 2.15
C LEU A 13 -3.63 -0.96 3.12
N LYS A 14 -2.30 -0.90 3.14
CA LYS A 14 -1.53 0.03 3.97
C LYS A 14 -0.56 0.82 3.11
N LEU A 15 -0.49 2.12 3.34
CA LEU A 15 0.49 3.02 2.74
C LEU A 15 1.36 3.62 3.84
N TYR A 16 2.58 3.12 3.98
CA TYR A 16 3.60 3.72 4.82
C TYR A 16 4.15 4.99 4.16
N SER A 17 4.12 6.10 4.90
CA SER A 17 4.32 7.46 4.41
C SER A 17 5.13 8.28 5.42
N ARG A 18 5.57 9.48 5.01
CA ARG A 18 6.04 10.55 5.91
C ARG A 18 5.36 11.89 5.58
N GLU A 19 5.24 12.77 6.56
CA GLU A 19 4.97 14.20 6.37
C GLU A 19 6.13 14.77 5.52
N TRP A 20 5.87 15.44 4.39
CA TRP A 20 6.88 15.98 3.44
C TRP A 20 7.54 15.00 2.45
N CYS A 21 6.83 13.97 2.01
CA CYS A 21 7.24 13.09 0.91
C CYS A 21 6.31 13.31 -0.30
N SER A 22 6.80 13.89 -1.39
CA SER A 22 6.00 14.17 -2.60
C SER A 22 5.39 12.90 -3.19
N TRP A 23 6.18 11.85 -3.38
CA TRP A 23 5.68 10.56 -3.90
C TRP A 23 4.63 9.91 -3.01
N CYS A 24 4.70 10.17 -1.70
CA CYS A 24 3.70 9.69 -0.76
C CYS A 24 2.39 10.49 -0.87
N ILE A 25 2.45 11.76 -1.27
CA ILE A 25 1.26 12.57 -1.58
C ILE A 25 0.63 12.03 -2.87
N ASP A 26 1.42 11.86 -3.93
CA ASP A 26 0.96 11.34 -5.22
C ASP A 26 0.27 9.97 -5.07
N ALA A 27 0.88 9.04 -4.30
CA ALA A 27 0.29 7.73 -4.03
C ALA A 27 -1.04 7.82 -3.27
N LYS A 28 -1.16 8.70 -2.26
CA LYS A 28 -2.42 8.91 -1.53
C LYS A 28 -3.51 9.45 -2.45
N GLU A 29 -3.18 10.45 -3.26
CA GLU A 29 -4.11 11.07 -4.18
C GLU A 29 -4.60 10.07 -5.22
N TYR A 30 -3.69 9.30 -5.84
CA TYR A 30 -4.05 8.26 -6.79
C TYR A 30 -5.01 7.23 -6.19
N LEU A 31 -4.66 6.64 -5.04
CA LEU A 31 -5.51 5.63 -4.38
C LEU A 31 -6.88 6.19 -4.00
N THR A 32 -6.91 7.42 -3.47
CA THR A 32 -8.15 8.09 -3.07
C THR A 32 -9.03 8.39 -4.27
N GLN A 33 -8.47 8.94 -5.35
CA GLN A 33 -9.20 9.27 -6.58
C GLN A 33 -9.78 8.02 -7.26
N LYS A 34 -9.10 6.89 -7.16
CA LYS A 34 -9.57 5.59 -7.69
C LYS A 34 -10.53 4.87 -6.75
N GLY A 35 -10.77 5.37 -5.54
CA GLY A 35 -11.78 4.86 -4.61
C GLY A 35 -11.29 3.77 -3.65
N TYR A 36 -9.98 3.51 -3.57
CA TYR A 36 -9.44 2.51 -2.67
C TYR A 36 -9.61 2.92 -1.21
N ARG A 37 -9.92 1.94 -0.35
CA ARG A 37 -9.87 2.08 1.10
C ARG A 37 -8.55 1.55 1.64
N PHE A 38 -7.75 2.40 2.26
CA PHE A 38 -6.42 2.05 2.75
C PHE A 38 -6.06 2.84 4.02
N ASN A 39 -5.18 2.26 4.82
CA ASN A 39 -4.64 2.88 6.02
C ASN A 39 -3.36 3.65 5.68
N ILE A 40 -3.30 4.93 6.06
CA ILE A 40 -2.08 5.73 5.97
C ILE A 40 -1.31 5.59 7.28
N ILE A 41 -0.04 5.20 7.20
CA ILE A 41 0.82 4.98 8.37
C ILE A 41 2.01 5.92 8.28
N ASP A 42 2.08 6.90 9.19
CA ASP A 42 3.21 7.85 9.24
C ASP A 42 4.38 7.28 10.04
N VAL A 43 5.37 6.77 9.33
CA VAL A 43 6.59 6.19 9.93
C VAL A 43 7.56 7.24 10.47
N GLY A 44 7.34 8.53 10.19
CA GLY A 44 8.09 9.62 10.80
C GLY A 44 7.72 9.86 12.26
N ARG A 45 6.51 9.46 12.66
CA ARG A 45 5.97 9.62 14.02
C ARG A 45 5.85 8.30 14.79
N ASP A 46 5.87 7.17 14.09
CA ASP A 46 5.78 5.83 14.69
C ASP A 46 7.02 4.98 14.38
N ARG A 47 7.83 4.74 15.43
CA ARG A 47 9.04 3.91 15.33
C ARG A 47 8.75 2.43 15.13
N GLN A 48 7.63 1.91 15.64
CA GLN A 48 7.25 0.52 15.45
C GLN A 48 6.79 0.30 14.01
N ALA A 49 5.97 1.20 13.47
CA ALA A 49 5.58 1.19 12.07
C ALA A 49 6.80 1.31 11.12
N TYR A 50 7.78 2.14 11.45
CA TYR A 50 9.03 2.21 10.68
C TYR A 50 9.79 0.89 10.66
N ALA A 51 9.89 0.20 11.82
CA ALA A 51 10.54 -1.10 11.90
C ALA A 51 9.77 -2.18 11.12
N GLU A 52 8.44 -2.17 11.18
CA GLU A 52 7.58 -3.05 10.39
C GLU A 52 7.79 -2.82 8.89
N MET A 53 7.71 -1.56 8.43
CA MET A 53 7.93 -1.18 7.04
C MET A 53 9.30 -1.68 6.55
N LYS A 54 10.35 -1.51 7.35
CA LYS A 54 11.69 -1.99 7.00
C LYS A 54 11.76 -3.51 6.86
N ARG A 55 11.07 -4.23 7.74
CA ARG A 55 11.01 -5.70 7.68
C ARG A 55 10.25 -6.19 6.45
N LEU A 56 9.16 -5.51 6.09
CA LEU A 56 8.32 -5.89 4.95
C LEU A 56 8.95 -5.55 3.59
N SER A 57 9.68 -4.44 3.51
CA SER A 57 10.23 -3.91 2.24
C SER A 57 11.73 -4.16 2.05
N GLU A 58 12.42 -4.66 3.07
CA GLU A 58 13.88 -4.80 3.12
C GLU A 58 14.65 -3.47 2.95
N GLN A 59 13.97 -2.33 3.07
CA GLN A 59 14.54 -1.01 2.86
C GLN A 59 13.98 0.05 3.83
N THR A 60 14.45 1.29 3.71
CA THR A 60 14.07 2.39 4.62
C THR A 60 13.26 3.50 3.94
N TYR A 61 12.90 3.32 2.67
CA TYR A 61 12.28 4.35 1.85
C TYR A 61 10.75 4.29 1.89
N VAL A 62 10.15 5.47 1.84
CA VAL A 62 8.72 5.68 1.58
C VAL A 62 8.57 6.27 0.17
N PRO A 63 7.43 6.05 -0.52
CA PRO A 63 6.29 5.26 -0.07
C PRO A 63 6.57 3.75 -0.06
N THR A 64 5.92 3.03 0.85
CA THR A 64 5.80 1.56 0.82
C THR A 64 4.33 1.19 0.94
N PHE A 65 3.82 0.44 -0.02
CA PHE A 65 2.43 0.01 -0.12
C PHE A 65 2.35 -1.49 0.13
N VAL A 66 1.42 -1.91 0.97
CA VAL A 66 1.21 -3.31 1.34
C VAL A 66 -0.24 -3.65 1.06
N ALA A 67 -0.45 -4.75 0.35
CA ALA A 67 -1.76 -5.31 0.04
C ALA A 67 -1.75 -6.80 0.42
N GLY A 68 -2.19 -7.09 1.64
CA GLY A 68 -2.10 -8.44 2.20
C GLY A 68 -0.65 -8.92 2.30
N ASP A 69 -0.28 -9.91 1.49
CA ASP A 69 1.07 -10.49 1.42
C ASP A 69 1.94 -9.88 0.31
N ARG A 70 1.43 -8.90 -0.43
CA ARG A 70 2.16 -8.19 -1.49
C ARG A 70 2.71 -6.86 -0.97
N VAL A 71 3.94 -6.53 -1.37
CA VAL A 71 4.63 -5.30 -0.98
C VAL A 71 5.19 -4.62 -2.24
N LEU A 72 4.89 -3.33 -2.41
CA LEU A 72 5.49 -2.44 -3.38
C LEU A 72 6.21 -1.33 -2.63
N ALA A 73 7.50 -1.11 -2.89
CA ALA A 73 8.31 -0.20 -2.10
C ALA A 73 9.11 0.75 -3.01
N ASN A 74 9.29 2.00 -2.56
CA ASN A 74 9.99 3.09 -3.28
C ASN A 74 9.51 3.24 -4.74
N PHE A 75 8.24 3.61 -4.89
CA PHE A 75 7.55 3.63 -6.17
C PHE A 75 6.95 5.00 -6.51
N ASP A 76 6.67 5.21 -7.79
CA ASP A 76 5.81 6.27 -8.32
C ASP A 76 4.40 5.78 -8.69
N THR A 77 3.54 6.68 -9.14
CA THR A 77 2.14 6.38 -9.47
C THR A 77 1.99 5.36 -10.60
N ASP A 78 2.88 5.34 -11.60
CA ASP A 78 2.83 4.41 -12.72
C ASP A 78 3.15 2.98 -12.25
N GLN A 79 4.14 2.85 -11.37
CA GLN A 79 4.49 1.58 -10.72
C GLN A 79 3.37 1.10 -9.78
N LEU A 80 2.70 2.01 -9.08
CA LEU A 80 1.55 1.69 -8.24
C LEU A 80 0.38 1.17 -9.07
N GLU A 81 0.02 1.85 -10.15
CA GLU A 81 -1.04 1.40 -11.06
C GLU A 81 -0.75 0.01 -11.63
N LYS A 82 0.48 -0.19 -12.11
CA LYS A 82 0.91 -1.49 -12.63
C LYS A 82 0.79 -2.59 -11.57
N PHE A 83 1.27 -2.35 -10.36
CA PHE A 83 1.18 -3.30 -9.25
C PHE A 83 -0.27 -3.68 -8.91
N LEU A 84 -1.16 -2.70 -8.82
CA LEU A 84 -2.58 -2.94 -8.53
C LEU A 84 -3.23 -3.80 -9.62
N ASN A 85 -2.93 -3.51 -10.89
CA ASN A 85 -3.44 -4.26 -12.05
C ASN A 85 -2.89 -5.69 -12.11
N GLU A 86 -1.58 -5.87 -11.93
CA GLU A 86 -0.93 -7.19 -11.95
C GLU A 86 -1.46 -8.11 -10.85
N HIS A 87 -1.84 -7.54 -9.70
CA HIS A 87 -2.37 -8.29 -8.56
C HIS A 87 -3.89 -8.29 -8.45
N GLN A 88 -4.61 -7.71 -9.42
CA GLN A 88 -6.07 -7.64 -9.46
C GLN A 88 -6.66 -7.05 -8.16
N ILE A 89 -5.96 -6.06 -7.59
CA ILE A 89 -6.39 -5.33 -6.40
C ILE A 89 -7.34 -4.25 -6.90
N ASN A 90 -8.62 -4.37 -6.58
CA ASN A 90 -9.67 -3.44 -6.99
C ASN A 90 -10.24 -2.71 -5.75
N PRO A 91 -10.79 -1.49 -5.92
CA PRO A 91 -11.41 -0.72 -4.85
C PRO A 91 -12.55 -1.42 -4.11
#